data_AF-A0A0U2XAQ5-F1
#
_entry.id   AF-A0A0U2XAQ5-F1
#
_cell.length_a   1.000
_cell.length_b   1.000
_cell.length_c   1.000
_cell.angle_alpha   90.00
_cell.angle_beta   90.00
_cell.angle_gamma   90.00
#
_symmetry.space_group_name_H-M   'P 1'
#
loop_
_entity.id
_entity.type
_entity.pdbx_description
1 polymer ?
#
loop_
_entity_poly.entity_id
_entity_poly.type
_entity_poly.pdbx_seq_one_letter_code
_entity_poly.pdbx_strand_id
1 'polypeptide(L)' 'MNKKLIELWGDLVDLKDLIIAIAICSGTTMGSFFLAPAHDTTKQLFFGLGGAVLGFIISTFLIKPKRIVIMEDDD' A
#
# COMPACT_ATOMS: atom_id res chain seq x y z
N MET A 1 -8.64 20.52 -8.77
CA MET A 1 -8.42 19.10 -9.12
C MET A 1 -9.14 18.27 -8.07
N ASN A 2 -10.32 17.73 -8.40
CA ASN A 2 -11.21 17.04 -7.44
C ASN A 2 -10.46 15.89 -6.77
N LYS A 3 -10.19 16.01 -5.47
CA LYS A 3 -9.64 14.93 -4.67
C LYS A 3 -10.80 14.02 -4.31
N LYS A 4 -11.01 12.98 -5.12
CA LYS A 4 -12.03 11.98 -4.86
C LYS A 4 -11.52 11.06 -3.74
N LEU A 5 -11.84 11.44 -2.51
CA LEU A 5 -11.67 10.59 -1.33
C LEU A 5 -12.75 9.50 -1.40
N ILE A 6 -12.37 8.26 -1.16
CA ILE A 6 -13.29 7.13 -1.06
C ILE A 6 -13.36 6.69 0.40
N GLU A 7 -14.56 6.36 0.86
CA GLU A 7 -14.72 5.76 2.17
C GLU A 7 -14.39 4.26 2.08
N LEU A 8 -13.40 3.84 2.86
CA LEU A 8 -12.95 2.46 2.97
C LEU A 8 -12.91 2.10 4.45
N TRP A 9 -13.76 1.15 4.86
CA TRP A 9 -13.80 0.66 6.24
C TRP A 9 -13.95 1.77 7.30
N GLY A 10 -14.72 2.81 6.99
CA GLY A 10 -14.93 3.96 7.87
C GLY A 10 -13.77 4.96 7.91
N ASP A 11 -12.79 4.84 7.01
CA ASP A 11 -11.72 5.82 6.82
C ASP A 11 -11.78 6.46 5.41
N LEU A 12 -11.35 7.71 5.30
CA LEU A 12 -11.38 8.46 4.05
C LEU A 12 -10.00 8.42 3.39
N VAL A 13 -9.91 7.64 2.32
CA VAL A 13 -8.66 7.34 1.63
C VAL A 13 -8.66 8.00 0.27
N ASP A 14 -7.54 8.64 -0.10
CA ASP A 14 -7.37 9.12 -1.47
C ASP A 14 -7.08 7.95 -2.41
N LEU A 15 -7.88 7.83 -3.47
CA LEU A 15 -7.74 6.74 -4.43
C LEU A 15 -6.34 6.70 -5.06
N LYS A 16 -5.69 7.85 -5.27
CA LYS A 16 -4.34 7.90 -5.83
C LYS A 16 -3.33 7.31 -4.85
N ASP A 17 -3.41 7.71 -3.58
CA ASP A 17 -2.51 7.24 -2.53
C ASP A 17 -2.69 5.73 -2.31
N LEU A 18 -3.93 5.23 -2.37
CA LEU A 18 -4.24 3.81 -2.30
C LEU A 18 -3.60 3.00 -3.44
N ILE A 19 -3.76 3.45 -4.69
CA ILE A 19 -3.18 2.77 -5.86
C ILE A 19 -1.66 2.73 -5.76
N ILE A 20 -1.04 3.84 -5.33
CA ILE A 20 0.41 3.92 -5.12
C ILE A 20 0.86 2.94 -4.03
N ALA A 21 0.16 2.88 -2.90
CA ALA A 21 0.46 1.93 -1.82
C ALA A 21 0.42 0.49 -2.30
N ILE A 22 -0.63 0.12 -3.04
CA ILE A 22 -0.79 -1.23 -3.61
C ILE A 22 0.35 -1.53 -4.57
N ALA A 23 0.67 -0.61 -5.49
CA ALA A 23 1.74 -0.81 -6.47
C ALA A 23 3.11 -1.02 -5.79
N ILE A 24 3.42 -0.23 -4.76
CA ILE A 24 4.66 -0.36 -3.99
C ILE A 24 4.70 -1.71 -3.28
N CYS A 25 3.67 -2.04 -2.49
CA CYS A 25 3.61 -3.28 -1.73
C CYS A 25 3.66 -4.52 -2.64
N SER A 26 2.91 -4.52 -3.75
CA SER A 26 2.94 -5.61 -4.73
C SER A 26 4.32 -5.74 -5.37
N GLY A 27 4.93 -4.61 -5.75
CA GLY A 27 6.27 -4.59 -6.34
C GLY A 27 7.34 -5.12 -5.39
N THR A 28 7.35 -4.68 -4.14
CA THR A 28 8.33 -5.15 -3.14
C THR A 28 8.10 -6.61 -2.72
N THR A 29 6.83 -7.04 -2.63
CA THR A 29 6.47 -8.44 -2.36
C THR A 29 6.97 -9.36 -3.46
N MET A 30 6.65 -9.05 -4.72
CA MET A 30 7.09 -9.84 -5.88
C MET A 30 8.61 -9.80 -6.01
N GLY A 31 9.23 -8.62 -5.89
CA GLY A 31 10.68 -8.47 -5.97
C GLY A 31 11.40 -9.33 -4.93
N SER A 32 10.90 -9.34 -3.68
CA SER A 32 11.48 -10.14 -2.61
C SER A 32 11.23 -11.63 -2.79
N PHE A 33 10.04 -12.01 -3.28
CA PHE A 33 9.70 -13.39 -3.62
C PHE A 33 10.65 -13.97 -4.70
N PHE A 34 10.92 -13.20 -5.77
CA PHE A 34 11.84 -13.65 -6.83
C PHE A 34 13.31 -13.67 -6.40
N LEU A 35 13.69 -12.85 -5.42
CA LEU A 35 15.03 -12.88 -4.82
C LEU A 35 15.26 -14.14 -3.97
N ALA A 36 14.18 -14.76 -3.49
CA ALA A 36 14.26 -15.89 -2.58
C ALA A 36 14.71 -17.18 -3.31
N PRO A 37 15.42 -18.08 -2.63
CA PRO A 37 15.89 -19.32 -3.24
C PRO A 37 14.75 -20.16 -3.78
N ALA A 38 14.78 -20.46 -5.09
CA ALA A 38 13.69 -21.15 -5.79
C ALA A 38 13.42 -22.59 -5.33
N HIS A 39 14.35 -23.18 -4.58
CA HIS A 39 14.27 -24.56 -4.14
C HIS A 39 13.48 -24.73 -2.83
N ASP A 40 13.16 -23.64 -2.13
CA ASP A 40 12.51 -23.67 -0.83
C ASP A 40 11.30 -22.71 -0.81
N THR A 41 10.12 -23.29 -1.00
CA THR A 41 8.83 -22.58 -1.04
C THR A 41 8.53 -21.85 0.28
N THR A 42 9.03 -22.37 1.40
CA THR A 42 8.84 -21.75 2.72
C THR A 42 9.63 -20.44 2.79
N LYS A 43 10.88 -20.45 2.32
CA LYS A 43 11.70 -19.23 2.24
C LYS A 43 11.12 -18.21 1.26
N GLN A 44 10.60 -18.65 0.12
CA GLN A 44 9.92 -17.76 -0.81
C GLN A 44 8.74 -17.01 -0.17
N LEU A 45 7.93 -17.72 0.63
CA LEU A 45 6.83 -17.09 1.38
C LEU A 45 7.35 -16.05 2.38
N PHE A 46 8.35 -16.40 3.18
CA PHE A 46 8.91 -15.47 4.18
C PHE A 46 9.56 -14.25 3.55
N PHE A 47 10.27 -14.41 2.43
CA PHE A 47 10.85 -13.30 1.69
C PHE A 47 9.76 -12.43 1.05
N GLY A 48 8.74 -13.02 0.43
CA GLY A 48 7.60 -12.28 -0.10
C GLY A 48 6.89 -11.47 0.99
N LEU A 49 6.60 -12.10 2.14
CA LEU A 49 5.99 -11.44 3.29
C LEU A 49 6.89 -10.31 3.84
N GLY A 50 8.20 -10.56 3.97
CA GLY A 50 9.17 -9.53 4.36
C GLY A 50 9.18 -8.35 3.38
N GLY A 51 9.09 -8.63 2.09
CA GLY A 51 8.93 -7.62 1.04
C GLY A 51 7.64 -6.81 1.17
N ALA A 52 6.52 -7.45 1.53
CA ALA A 52 5.26 -6.79 1.78
C ALA A 52 5.35 -5.82 2.96
N VAL A 53 5.97 -6.26 4.08
CA VAL A 53 6.17 -5.42 5.27
C VAL A 53 7.07 -4.23 4.94
N LEU A 54 8.16 -4.44 4.20
CA LEU A 54 9.03 -3.34 3.75
C LEU A 54 8.28 -2.36 2.84
N GLY A 55 7.49 -2.86 1.89
CA GLY A 55 6.65 -2.03 1.02
C GLY A 55 5.62 -1.21 1.80
N PHE A 56 5.05 -1.80 2.84
CA PHE A 56 4.13 -1.12 3.75
C PHE A 56 4.86 0.01 4.50
N ILE A 57 6.02 -0.27 5.09
CA ILE A 57 6.84 0.76 5.78
C ILE A 57 7.19 1.89 4.82
N ILE A 58 7.60 1.60 3.59
CA ILE A 58 7.88 2.63 2.57
C ILE A 58 6.62 3.46 2.28
N SER A 59 5.47 2.80 2.17
CA SER A 59 4.19 3.45 1.90
C SER A 59 3.77 4.38 3.04
N THR A 60 4.03 4.04 4.32
CA THR A 60 3.69 4.93 5.45
C THR A 60 4.54 6.20 5.47
N PHE A 61 5.78 6.15 4.98
CA PHE A 61 6.61 7.35 4.85
C PHE A 61 6.21 8.23 3.65
N LEU A 62 5.78 7.62 2.54
CA LEU A 62 5.38 8.34 1.34
C LEU A 62 3.97 8.95 1.45
N ILE A 63 3.03 8.21 2.03
CA ILE A 63 1.63 8.63 2.15
C ILE A 63 1.44 9.30 3.50
N LYS A 64 1.43 10.63 3.49
CA LYS A 64 1.18 11.41 4.71
C LYS A 64 -0.31 11.39 5.07
N PRO A 65 -0.66 11.19 6.35
CA PRO A 65 -2.05 11.24 6.79
C PRO A 65 -2.63 12.63 6.56
N LYS A 66 -3.77 12.70 5.86
CA LYS A 66 -4.52 13.95 5.68
C LYS A 66 -5.33 14.21 6.95
N ARG A 67 -4.92 15.22 7.73
CA ARG A 67 -5.55 15.58 9.01
C ARG A 67 -6.77 16.49 8.89
N ILE A 68 -7.07 16.98 7.68
CA ILE A 68 -8.19 17.89 7.44
C ILE A 68 -9.03 17.25 6.34
N VAL A 69 -10.10 16.59 6.76
CA VAL A 69 -11.13 16.09 5.86
C VAL A 69 -12.24 17.14 5.88
N ILE A 70 -12.43 17.82 4.76
CA ILE A 70 -13.58 18.70 4.55
C ILE A 70 -14.54 17.86 3.72
N MET A 71 -15.64 17.42 4.33
CA MET A 71 -16.73 16.78 3.59
C MET A 71 -17.51 17.92 2.91
N GLU A 72 -17.50 17.94 1.59
CA GLU A 72 -18.50 18.71 0.84
C GLU A 72 -19.75 17.82 0.81
N ASP A 73 -20.75 18.18 1.60
CA ASP A 73 -22.09 17.61 1.47
C ASP A 73 -22.64 18.09 0.11
N ASP A 74 -22.83 17.15 -0.82
CA ASP A 74 -23.59 17.40 -2.06
C ASP A 74 -25.07 17.54 -1.68
N ASP A 75 -25.60 18.77 -1.68
CA ASP A 75 -27.04 19.09 -1.67
C ASP A 75 -27.75 18.54 -2.93
#